data_AF-A0A4U6UFG6-F1
#
_entry.id   AF-A0A4U6UFG6-F1
#
_cell.length_a   1.000
_cell.length_b   1.000
_cell.length_c   1.000
_cell.angle_alpha   90.00
_cell.angle_beta   90.00
_cell.angle_gamma   90.00
#
_symmetry.space_group_name_H-M   'P 1'
#
loop_
_entity.id
_entity.type
_entity.pdbx_description
1 polymer ?
#
loop_
_entity_poly.entity_id
_entity_poly.type
_entity_poly.pdbx_seq_one_letter_code
_entity_poly.pdbx_strand_id
1 'polypeptide(L)'
;MEKMIMANVGRSSVPLKLRAGGYARNPPCVPEVPYPYLPPAGKFNEGPKTWSNTFRFDSKTLDNPKPIGVVTRENTFEEYMGRPIKQTNGTCVLAACLLCLEAAHRMLHKKQQGNEGRAFPGTRMYAALQTLFNHLGGGQGAGANPRRVLHKIQKMSTLMVTAESPSCALPLVSWKAYSGTALSAKHVADLLDTHGPCVGALWVCPWYHHFDAARDNALVGGHAVVCYAYRFCREGEMDVLVMDNHSDATGPRRWIDVEELLGLYTLDVQPLEQEEDPPASI
;
A
#
# COMPACT_ATOMS: atom_id res chain seq x y z
N MET A 1 44.91 51.39 2.74
CA MET A 1 44.29 52.69 3.04
C MET A 1 44.07 53.35 1.69
N GLU A 2 42.80 53.63 1.33
CA GLU A 2 42.33 54.27 0.08
C GLU A 2 42.57 53.48 -1.24
N LYS A 3 41.68 53.40 -2.23
CA LYS A 3 40.33 53.95 -2.48
C LYS A 3 39.64 53.05 -3.53
N MET A 4 38.32 53.00 -3.41
CA MET A 4 37.36 52.43 -4.36
C MET A 4 37.28 53.30 -5.63
N ILE A 5 36.95 52.73 -6.81
CA ILE A 5 35.83 53.15 -7.69
C ILE A 5 35.81 52.34 -9.00
N MET A 6 34.55 52.12 -9.42
CA MET A 6 33.95 51.35 -10.52
C MET A 6 34.44 51.64 -11.95
N ALA A 7 34.23 50.67 -12.85
CA ALA A 7 33.24 50.78 -13.93
C ALA A 7 33.13 49.48 -14.74
N ASN A 8 31.91 49.20 -15.20
CA ASN A 8 31.46 48.01 -15.90
C ASN A 8 31.11 48.39 -17.35
N VAL A 9 30.81 47.36 -18.16
CA VAL A 9 30.12 47.35 -19.48
C VAL A 9 31.01 47.34 -20.74
N GLY A 10 30.91 46.26 -21.52
CA GLY A 10 30.88 46.39 -22.98
C GLY A 10 31.32 45.20 -23.86
N ARG A 11 30.44 44.21 -24.05
CA ARG A 11 30.19 43.42 -25.30
C ARG A 11 31.32 42.61 -25.96
N SER A 12 31.08 41.31 -26.13
CA SER A 12 31.18 40.68 -27.47
C SER A 12 30.44 39.34 -27.54
N SER A 13 29.85 39.11 -28.70
CA SER A 13 28.94 38.07 -29.14
C SER A 13 29.65 36.80 -29.68
N VAL A 14 29.03 35.63 -29.40
CA VAL A 14 28.96 34.29 -30.07
C VAL A 14 29.58 34.13 -31.49
N PRO A 15 29.84 32.91 -32.05
CA PRO A 15 29.62 31.54 -31.55
C PRO A 15 30.69 30.48 -31.95
N LEU A 16 30.57 29.22 -31.47
CA LEU A 16 31.21 28.07 -32.12
C LEU A 16 30.33 26.82 -32.14
N LYS A 17 30.22 26.27 -33.36
CA LYS A 17 29.42 25.13 -33.82
C LYS A 17 30.01 23.79 -33.38
N LEU A 18 29.15 22.79 -33.18
CA LEU A 18 29.48 21.37 -33.36
C LEU A 18 28.29 20.62 -34.02
N ARG A 19 28.57 20.03 -35.19
CA ARG A 19 27.85 18.93 -35.89
C ARG A 19 28.50 17.61 -35.42
N ALA A 20 27.97 16.39 -35.49
CA ALA A 20 26.68 15.77 -35.82
C ALA A 20 26.80 14.25 -35.52
N GLY A 21 25.68 13.54 -35.28
CA GLY A 21 25.48 12.15 -35.71
C GLY A 21 25.36 11.06 -34.64
N GLY A 22 24.22 10.33 -34.64
CA GLY A 22 24.08 9.01 -34.01
C GLY A 22 22.67 8.67 -33.49
N TYR A 23 21.78 8.21 -34.37
CA TYR A 23 20.44 7.67 -34.05
C TYR A 23 20.52 6.33 -33.29
N ALA A 24 19.76 6.18 -32.20
CA ALA A 24 19.23 4.89 -31.73
C ALA A 24 17.80 5.10 -31.19
N ARG A 25 16.89 4.23 -31.61
CA ARG A 25 15.43 4.39 -31.55
C ARG A 25 14.91 4.05 -30.15
N ASN A 26 14.18 4.97 -29.52
CA ASN A 26 13.31 4.64 -28.39
C ASN A 26 12.02 3.97 -28.91
N PRO A 27 11.48 2.93 -28.25
CA PRO A 27 10.15 2.42 -28.54
C PRO A 27 9.07 3.47 -28.19
N PRO A 28 7.89 3.43 -28.83
CA PRO A 28 6.92 4.52 -28.79
C PRO A 28 6.35 4.71 -27.38
N CYS A 29 6.44 5.95 -26.89
CA CYS A 29 5.74 6.43 -25.73
C CYS A 29 4.24 6.12 -25.86
N VAL A 30 3.72 5.31 -24.94
CA VAL A 30 2.29 5.23 -24.71
C VAL A 30 1.85 6.60 -24.19
N PRO A 31 0.83 7.26 -24.75
CA PRO A 31 0.41 8.56 -24.28
C PRO A 31 -0.07 8.45 -22.82
N GLU A 32 0.63 9.14 -21.92
CA GLU A 32 0.20 9.38 -20.56
C GLU A 32 -1.17 10.05 -20.61
N VAL A 33 -2.20 9.34 -20.13
CA VAL A 33 -3.49 9.95 -19.85
C VAL A 33 -3.25 10.96 -18.72
N PRO A 34 -3.61 12.25 -18.86
CA PRO A 34 -3.39 13.22 -17.80
C PRO A 34 -4.22 12.84 -16.56
N TYR A 35 -3.55 12.59 -15.44
CA TYR A 35 -4.22 12.49 -14.14
C TYR A 35 -4.90 13.83 -13.80
N PRO A 36 -6.02 13.82 -13.05
CA PRO A 36 -6.48 15.02 -12.37
C PRO A 36 -5.40 15.50 -11.39
N TYR A 37 -5.05 16.77 -11.53
CA TYR A 37 -4.03 17.50 -10.78
C TYR A 37 -4.18 17.29 -9.26
N LEU A 38 -3.16 16.74 -8.60
CA LEU A 38 -3.05 16.80 -7.13
C LEU A 38 -2.68 18.24 -6.74
N PRO A 39 -3.51 18.98 -6.00
CA PRO A 39 -3.15 20.32 -5.59
C PRO A 39 -2.00 20.29 -4.58
N PRO A 40 -1.07 21.26 -4.61
CA PRO A 40 -0.04 21.40 -3.60
C PRO A 40 -0.67 21.63 -2.22
N ALA A 41 0.00 21.13 -1.18
CA ALA A 41 -0.38 21.28 0.21
C ALA A 41 -0.36 22.76 0.64
N GLY A 42 -1.48 23.45 0.45
CA GLY A 42 -1.62 24.84 0.82
C GLY A 42 -2.81 25.48 0.13
N LYS A 43 -3.89 25.68 0.89
CA LYS A 43 -5.18 26.30 0.53
C LYS A 43 -6.24 25.35 -0.06
N PHE A 44 -6.70 24.40 0.75
CA PHE A 44 -8.03 23.77 0.59
C PHE A 44 -9.05 24.54 1.44
N ASN A 45 -9.53 25.69 0.96
CA ASN A 45 -10.67 26.37 1.57
C ASN A 45 -11.96 26.29 0.77
N GLU A 46 -11.96 25.63 -0.37
CA GLU A 46 -13.20 25.36 -1.13
C GLU A 46 -13.15 23.93 -1.67
N GLY A 47 -13.44 22.97 -0.79
CA GLY A 47 -13.80 21.62 -1.24
C GLY A 47 -15.10 21.67 -2.05
N PRO A 48 -15.35 20.69 -2.94
CA PRO A 48 -16.65 20.54 -3.60
C PRO A 48 -17.76 20.63 -2.55
N LYS A 49 -18.69 21.57 -2.71
CA LYS A 49 -19.88 21.65 -1.87
C LYS A 49 -20.61 20.31 -2.00
N THR A 50 -20.87 19.68 -0.85
CA THR A 50 -21.54 18.38 -0.60
C THR A 50 -20.67 17.11 -0.61
N TRP A 51 -19.86 16.92 0.44
CA TRP A 51 -19.34 15.62 0.91
C TRP A 51 -20.17 15.10 2.09
N SER A 52 -21.50 15.14 2.00
CA SER A 52 -22.38 14.85 3.13
C SER A 52 -22.61 13.35 3.39
N ASN A 53 -22.02 12.43 2.61
CA ASN A 53 -22.34 10.99 2.64
C ASN A 53 -21.14 10.03 2.44
N THR A 54 -19.90 10.50 2.58
CA THR A 54 -18.69 9.77 2.10
C THR A 54 -17.87 9.09 3.19
N PHE A 55 -18.46 8.80 4.34
CA PHE A 55 -17.97 7.74 5.21
C PHE A 55 -19.18 6.93 5.67
N ARG A 56 -19.12 5.61 5.57
CA ARG A 56 -20.00 4.66 6.24
C ARG A 56 -19.16 3.75 7.14
N PHE A 57 -18.57 4.34 8.16
CA PHE A 57 -18.00 3.60 9.29
C PHE A 57 -19.09 3.36 10.34
N ASP A 58 -19.59 2.13 10.44
CA ASP A 58 -20.58 1.75 11.46
C ASP A 58 -19.88 1.42 12.79
N SER A 59 -20.03 2.26 13.80
CA SER A 59 -19.45 2.07 15.14
C SER A 59 -19.95 0.81 15.86
N LYS A 60 -21.08 0.22 15.44
CA LYS A 60 -21.59 -1.06 15.98
C LYS A 60 -20.72 -2.25 15.61
N THR A 61 -19.69 -2.03 14.79
CA THR A 61 -18.81 -3.05 14.23
C THR A 61 -17.44 -3.16 14.91
N LEU A 62 -17.14 -2.28 15.86
CA LEU A 62 -15.80 -2.20 16.46
C LEU A 62 -15.47 -3.39 17.37
N ASP A 63 -16.45 -3.92 18.10
CA ASP A 63 -16.22 -5.01 19.05
C ASP A 63 -16.69 -6.38 18.54
N ASN A 64 -17.69 -6.40 17.65
CA ASN A 64 -18.11 -7.56 16.86
C ASN A 64 -19.16 -7.14 15.81
N PRO A 65 -18.79 -6.82 14.55
CA PRO A 65 -19.71 -6.44 13.50
C PRO A 65 -20.67 -7.59 13.19
N LYS A 66 -21.88 -7.50 13.74
CA LYS A 66 -22.96 -8.24 13.10
C LYS A 66 -23.14 -7.64 11.70
N PRO A 67 -23.06 -8.46 10.64
CA PRO A 67 -23.32 -7.99 9.29
C PRO A 67 -24.68 -7.32 9.22
N ILE A 68 -24.79 -6.26 8.43
CA ILE A 68 -26.05 -5.59 8.18
C ILE A 68 -26.86 -6.52 7.27
N GLY A 69 -27.67 -7.39 7.89
CA GLY A 69 -28.47 -8.39 7.20
C GLY A 69 -27.81 -9.76 7.08
N VAL A 70 -28.38 -10.58 6.20
CA VAL A 70 -27.94 -11.97 5.98
C VAL A 70 -26.68 -11.96 5.11
N VAL A 71 -25.62 -12.61 5.60
CA VAL A 71 -24.41 -12.86 4.80
C VAL A 71 -24.73 -13.89 3.73
N THR A 72 -24.48 -13.53 2.48
CA THR A 72 -24.76 -14.41 1.32
C THR A 72 -23.50 -15.08 0.77
N ARG A 73 -22.33 -14.47 0.98
CA ARG A 73 -21.01 -14.97 0.61
C ARG A 73 -19.97 -14.30 1.50
N GLU A 74 -19.01 -15.06 2.00
CA GLU A 74 -17.88 -14.54 2.76
C GLU A 74 -16.62 -15.34 2.45
N ASN A 75 -15.47 -14.69 2.59
CA ASN A 75 -14.17 -15.35 2.56
C ASN A 75 -13.19 -14.58 3.45
N THR A 76 -12.22 -15.28 4.02
CA THR A 76 -11.21 -14.69 4.91
C THR A 76 -9.84 -15.31 4.70
N PHE A 77 -8.83 -14.45 4.76
CA PHE A 77 -7.41 -14.80 4.68
C PHE A 77 -6.69 -14.54 6.01
N GLU A 78 -7.44 -14.45 7.13
CA GLU A 78 -6.92 -14.16 8.47
C GLU A 78 -5.74 -15.08 8.86
N GLU A 79 -5.79 -16.36 8.51
CA GLU A 79 -4.74 -17.31 8.84
C GLU A 79 -3.38 -17.02 8.19
N TYR A 80 -3.37 -16.24 7.10
CA TYR A 80 -2.16 -15.83 6.40
C TYR A 80 -1.61 -14.51 6.91
N MET A 81 -2.35 -13.80 7.76
CA MET A 81 -1.93 -12.50 8.24
C MET A 81 -0.75 -12.63 9.22
N GLY A 82 0.30 -11.85 8.97
CA GLY A 82 1.41 -11.68 9.90
C GLY A 82 1.00 -10.87 11.13
N ARG A 83 1.98 -10.59 12.00
CA ARG A 83 1.72 -9.71 13.15
C ARG A 83 1.40 -8.29 12.65
N PRO A 84 0.37 -7.62 13.20
CA PRO A 84 0.07 -6.23 12.86
C PRO A 84 1.31 -5.35 13.03
N ILE A 85 1.54 -4.45 12.07
CA ILE A 85 2.63 -3.48 12.12
C ILE A 85 2.04 -2.15 12.56
N LYS A 86 2.50 -1.63 13.69
CA LYS A 86 2.14 -0.28 14.12
C LYS A 86 2.90 0.74 13.30
N GLN A 87 2.17 1.66 12.66
CA GLN A 87 2.79 2.77 11.96
C GLN A 87 3.32 3.82 12.95
N THR A 88 4.38 4.50 12.54
CA THR A 88 4.76 5.83 13.04
C THR A 88 4.29 6.90 12.04
N ASN A 89 4.43 8.19 12.39
CA ASN A 89 3.94 9.32 11.59
C ASN A 89 4.28 9.21 10.09
N GLY A 90 3.27 8.96 9.26
CA GLY A 90 3.39 8.91 7.80
C GLY A 90 3.90 7.58 7.22
N THR A 91 3.85 6.47 7.97
CA THR A 91 4.36 5.17 7.52
C THR A 91 3.28 4.13 7.20
N CYS A 92 1.99 4.48 7.24
CA CYS A 92 0.86 3.59 6.94
C CYS A 92 1.07 2.75 5.67
N VAL A 93 1.51 3.39 4.58
CA VAL A 93 1.72 2.72 3.29
C VAL A 93 2.86 1.70 3.35
N LEU A 94 3.95 2.03 4.07
CA LEU A 94 5.08 1.11 4.23
C LEU A 94 4.65 -0.10 5.03
N ALA A 95 3.95 0.12 6.15
CA ALA A 95 3.42 -0.93 7.00
C ALA A 95 2.44 -1.83 6.23
N ALA A 96 1.45 -1.26 5.54
CA ALA A 96 0.47 -2.01 4.78
C ALA A 96 1.12 -2.84 3.66
N CYS A 97 2.07 -2.27 2.90
CA CYS A 97 2.74 -2.99 1.82
C CYS A 97 3.59 -4.17 2.34
N LEU A 98 4.33 -3.98 3.43
CA LEU A 98 5.16 -5.05 4.01
C LEU A 98 4.32 -6.16 4.62
N LEU A 99 3.26 -5.82 5.35
CA LEU A 99 2.36 -6.82 5.93
C LEU A 99 1.63 -7.61 4.83
N CYS A 100 1.17 -6.94 3.78
CA CYS A 100 0.55 -7.59 2.63
C CYS A 100 1.53 -8.52 1.90
N LEU A 101 2.80 -8.10 1.75
CA LEU A 101 3.85 -8.93 1.16
C LEU A 101 4.10 -10.18 2.00
N GLU A 102 4.18 -10.05 3.33
CA GLU A 102 4.29 -11.21 4.22
C GLU A 102 3.12 -12.17 4.06
N ALA A 103 1.90 -11.64 4.04
CA ALA A 103 0.70 -12.46 3.94
C ALA A 103 0.63 -13.23 2.62
N ALA A 104 1.03 -12.59 1.51
CA ALA A 104 1.14 -13.26 0.21
C ALA A 104 2.13 -14.44 0.25
N HIS A 105 3.30 -14.26 0.88
CA HIS A 105 4.30 -15.32 1.04
C HIS A 105 3.83 -16.44 1.96
N ARG A 106 3.16 -16.12 3.07
CA ARG A 106 2.53 -17.10 3.98
C ARG A 106 1.50 -17.95 3.25
N MET A 107 0.66 -17.31 2.43
CA MET A 107 -0.35 -17.98 1.63
C MET A 107 0.27 -18.94 0.62
N LEU A 108 1.28 -18.49 -0.13
CA LEU A 108 1.97 -19.33 -1.10
C LEU A 108 2.67 -20.51 -0.44
N HIS A 109 3.35 -20.27 0.69
CA HIS A 109 4.03 -21.32 1.45
C HIS A 109 3.07 -22.41 1.93
N LYS A 110 1.92 -22.02 2.50
CA LYS A 110 0.89 -22.99 2.93
C LYS A 110 0.33 -23.79 1.75
N LYS A 111 0.09 -23.12 0.61
CA LYS A 111 -0.38 -23.79 -0.61
C LYS A 111 0.61 -24.85 -1.11
N GLN A 112 1.91 -24.63 -0.93
CA GLN A 112 2.94 -25.58 -1.35
C GLN A 112 3.13 -26.75 -0.39
N GLN A 113 3.04 -26.51 0.92
CA GLN A 113 3.31 -27.54 1.92
C GLN A 113 2.06 -28.31 2.38
N GLY A 114 0.87 -27.82 2.05
CA GLY A 114 -0.38 -28.38 2.53
C GLY A 114 -0.63 -28.13 4.03
N ASN A 115 -1.64 -28.79 4.59
CA ASN A 115 -2.08 -28.55 5.98
C ASN A 115 -1.13 -29.14 7.04
N GLU A 116 -0.28 -30.10 6.67
CA GLU A 116 0.70 -30.74 7.56
C GLU A 116 2.12 -30.15 7.38
N GLY A 117 2.22 -29.06 6.62
CA GLY A 117 3.47 -28.36 6.34
C GLY A 117 4.13 -27.75 7.58
N ARG A 118 5.41 -27.40 7.43
CA ARG A 118 6.12 -26.58 8.42
C ARG A 118 5.42 -25.22 8.56
N ALA A 119 5.54 -24.62 9.74
CA ALA A 119 5.08 -23.26 9.95
C ALA A 119 5.87 -22.29 9.07
N PHE A 120 5.21 -21.21 8.62
CA PHE A 120 5.91 -20.14 7.92
C PHE A 120 6.91 -19.46 8.86
N PRO A 121 8.18 -19.30 8.45
CA PRO A 121 9.21 -18.70 9.29
C PRO A 121 8.85 -17.25 9.64
N GLY A 122 9.27 -16.79 10.83
CA GLY A 122 9.13 -15.38 11.19
C GLY A 122 9.86 -14.45 10.20
N THR A 123 9.54 -13.16 10.17
CA THR A 123 10.16 -12.18 9.26
C THR A 123 10.84 -11.04 10.01
N ARG A 124 11.86 -10.42 9.40
CA ARG A 124 12.55 -9.23 9.95
C ARG A 124 11.85 -7.93 9.55
N MET A 125 10.55 -7.86 9.82
CA MET A 125 9.65 -6.81 9.31
C MET A 125 10.02 -5.39 9.73
N TYR A 126 10.42 -5.17 10.98
CA TYR A 126 10.83 -3.83 11.46
C TYR A 126 12.13 -3.34 10.79
N ALA A 127 13.06 -4.25 10.51
CA ALA A 127 14.30 -3.91 9.78
C ALA A 127 13.98 -3.52 8.32
N ALA A 128 13.07 -4.25 7.67
CA ALA A 128 12.59 -3.91 6.33
C ALA A 128 11.88 -2.54 6.32
N LEU A 129 11.02 -2.27 7.30
CA LEU A 129 10.33 -0.98 7.43
C LEU A 129 11.30 0.19 7.58
N GLN A 130 12.29 0.07 8.47
CA GLN A 130 13.30 1.12 8.69
C GLN A 130 14.14 1.35 7.42
N THR A 131 14.53 0.27 6.76
CA THR A 131 15.32 0.35 5.52
C THR A 131 14.55 1.05 4.41
N LEU A 132 13.28 0.69 4.23
CA LEU A 132 12.39 1.29 3.24
C LEU A 132 12.13 2.78 3.54
N PHE A 133 11.91 3.12 4.81
CA PHE A 133 11.75 4.50 5.27
C PHE A 133 12.96 5.38 4.92
N ASN A 134 14.17 4.88 5.22
CA ASN A 134 15.42 5.58 4.92
C ASN A 134 15.59 5.80 3.41
N HIS A 135 15.29 4.78 2.60
CA HIS A 135 15.41 4.86 1.15
C HIS A 135 14.41 5.78 0.46
N LEU A 136 13.24 6.02 1.07
CA LEU A 136 12.21 6.90 0.52
C LEU A 136 12.38 8.37 0.95
N GLY A 137 13.43 8.68 1.70
CA GLY A 137 13.82 10.05 2.04
C GLY A 137 13.20 10.59 3.33
N GLY A 138 12.71 9.71 4.22
CA GLY A 138 12.51 10.00 5.65
C GLY A 138 11.69 11.23 6.05
N GLY A 139 10.94 11.86 5.15
CA GLY A 139 10.16 13.06 5.44
C GLY A 139 8.99 12.74 6.36
N GLN A 140 9.11 13.10 7.65
CA GLN A 140 8.00 13.01 8.59
C GLN A 140 6.78 13.77 8.02
N GLY A 141 5.63 13.10 7.96
CA GLY A 141 4.34 13.74 7.64
C GLY A 141 3.98 13.91 6.16
N ALA A 142 4.82 13.54 5.20
CA ALA A 142 4.50 13.70 3.77
C ALA A 142 3.58 12.60 3.19
N GLY A 143 3.35 11.52 3.93
CA GLY A 143 2.71 10.31 3.41
C GLY A 143 3.51 9.66 2.28
N ALA A 144 3.15 8.44 1.89
CA ALA A 144 3.77 7.78 0.75
C ALA A 144 2.69 7.29 -0.22
N ASN A 145 3.03 7.20 -1.50
CA ASN A 145 2.13 6.62 -2.51
C ASN A 145 2.35 5.10 -2.57
N PRO A 146 1.31 4.25 -2.50
CA PRO A 146 1.47 2.80 -2.57
C PRO A 146 2.24 2.31 -3.79
N ARG A 147 2.04 2.92 -4.98
CA ARG A 147 2.79 2.57 -6.19
C ARG A 147 4.29 2.81 -6.03
N ARG A 148 4.66 3.94 -5.44
CA ARG A 148 6.08 4.30 -5.21
C ARG A 148 6.72 3.34 -4.23
N VAL A 149 5.99 2.94 -3.19
CA VAL A 149 6.45 1.98 -2.19
C VAL A 149 6.61 0.58 -2.79
N LEU A 150 5.59 0.06 -3.48
CA LEU A 150 5.62 -1.26 -4.12
C LEU A 150 6.72 -1.34 -5.19
N HIS A 151 6.90 -0.30 -6.01
CA HIS A 151 8.01 -0.23 -6.96
C HIS A 151 9.38 -0.27 -6.28
N LYS A 152 9.50 0.36 -5.10
CA LYS A 152 10.74 0.35 -4.34
C LYS A 152 11.00 -1.00 -3.68
N ILE A 153 9.98 -1.64 -3.12
CA ILE A 153 10.03 -3.01 -2.59
C ILE A 153 10.47 -3.98 -3.70
N GLN A 154 9.85 -3.92 -4.87
CA GLN A 154 10.18 -4.77 -6.02
C GLN A 154 11.64 -4.61 -6.47
N LYS A 155 12.17 -3.38 -6.48
CA LYS A 155 13.59 -3.11 -6.79
C LYS A 155 14.56 -3.60 -5.71
N MET A 156 14.08 -3.80 -4.49
CA MET A 156 14.87 -4.24 -3.35
C MET A 156 14.47 -5.67 -2.99
N SER A 157 14.77 -6.62 -3.87
CA SER A 157 14.34 -8.03 -3.75
C SER A 157 14.73 -8.70 -2.42
N THR A 158 15.78 -8.21 -1.74
CA THR A 158 16.26 -8.69 -0.45
C THR A 158 15.85 -7.82 0.74
N LEU A 159 14.93 -6.87 0.55
CA LEU A 159 14.47 -5.95 1.60
C LEU A 159 13.84 -6.70 2.77
N MET A 160 12.99 -7.67 2.44
CA MET A 160 12.24 -8.47 3.40
C MET A 160 12.81 -9.88 3.40
N VAL A 161 13.18 -10.36 4.58
CA VAL A 161 13.80 -11.67 4.77
C VAL A 161 13.17 -12.39 5.96
N THR A 162 13.28 -13.71 5.96
CA THR A 162 12.94 -14.53 7.12
C THR A 162 13.90 -14.25 8.29
N ALA A 163 13.44 -14.51 9.51
CA ALA A 163 14.21 -14.27 10.73
C ALA A 163 15.21 -15.39 11.02
N GLU A 164 14.91 -16.60 10.54
CA GLU A 164 15.68 -17.82 10.70
C GLU A 164 17.01 -17.79 9.93
N SER A 165 17.89 -18.74 10.26
CA SER A 165 19.17 -18.95 9.60
C SER A 165 19.16 -20.30 8.87
N PRO A 166 19.47 -20.35 7.56
CA PRO A 166 19.75 -19.22 6.68
C PRO A 166 18.50 -18.35 6.43
N SER A 167 18.70 -17.04 6.24
CA SER A 167 17.59 -16.13 5.96
C SER A 167 17.22 -16.19 4.48
N CYS A 168 15.95 -16.44 4.18
CA CYS A 168 15.41 -16.44 2.82
C CYS A 168 14.81 -15.07 2.48
N ALA A 169 15.02 -14.60 1.25
CA ALA A 169 14.39 -13.38 0.76
C ALA A 169 12.91 -13.60 0.43
N LEU A 170 12.10 -12.55 0.61
CA LEU A 170 10.69 -12.50 0.24
C LEU A 170 10.50 -11.51 -0.92
N PRO A 171 10.84 -11.90 -2.17
CA PRO A 171 10.75 -10.99 -3.30
C PRO A 171 9.29 -10.68 -3.67
N LEU A 172 9.06 -9.44 -4.09
CA LEU A 172 7.84 -9.03 -4.81
C LEU A 172 8.12 -9.17 -6.31
N VAL A 173 7.35 -10.01 -7.01
CA VAL A 173 7.55 -10.28 -8.45
C VAL A 173 6.87 -9.22 -9.29
N SER A 174 5.58 -9.00 -9.04
CA SER A 174 4.76 -7.99 -9.72
C SER A 174 3.67 -7.49 -8.78
N TRP A 175 3.09 -6.35 -9.15
CA TRP A 175 1.93 -5.78 -8.48
C TRP A 175 1.05 -5.08 -9.50
N LYS A 176 -0.25 -4.98 -9.19
CA LYS A 176 -1.21 -4.30 -10.05
C LYS A 176 -2.13 -3.42 -9.22
N ALA A 177 -2.41 -2.22 -9.72
CA ALA A 177 -3.26 -1.24 -9.06
C ALA A 177 -4.64 -1.16 -9.73
N TYR A 178 -5.67 -1.09 -8.91
CA TYR A 178 -7.08 -0.95 -9.29
C TYR A 178 -7.65 0.28 -8.59
N SER A 179 -8.48 1.07 -9.27
CA SER A 179 -9.08 2.31 -8.74
C SER A 179 -10.34 2.69 -9.51
N GLY A 180 -11.19 3.53 -8.91
CA GLY A 180 -12.38 4.07 -9.56
C GLY A 180 -13.41 2.99 -9.89
N THR A 181 -13.94 2.98 -11.12
CA THR A 181 -14.97 2.01 -11.55
C THR A 181 -14.51 0.55 -11.52
N ALA A 182 -13.21 0.30 -11.39
CA ALA A 182 -12.64 -1.03 -11.22
C ALA A 182 -12.77 -1.56 -9.77
N LEU A 183 -13.39 -0.86 -8.83
CA LEU A 183 -13.53 -1.30 -7.43
C LEU A 183 -14.98 -1.71 -7.07
N SER A 184 -15.74 -2.26 -8.01
CA SER A 184 -17.05 -2.83 -7.67
C SER A 184 -16.91 -3.97 -6.65
N ALA A 185 -17.90 -4.13 -5.77
CA ALA A 185 -17.93 -5.18 -4.75
C ALA A 185 -17.53 -6.57 -5.30
N LYS A 186 -18.18 -6.98 -6.40
CA LYS A 186 -17.87 -8.25 -7.06
C LYS A 186 -16.41 -8.34 -7.51
N HIS A 187 -15.87 -7.29 -8.12
CA HIS A 187 -14.49 -7.31 -8.60
C HIS A 187 -13.49 -7.31 -7.43
N VAL A 188 -13.74 -6.58 -6.35
CA VAL A 188 -12.89 -6.62 -5.15
C VAL A 188 -12.90 -8.03 -4.53
N ALA A 189 -14.05 -8.68 -4.43
CA ALA A 189 -14.15 -10.07 -3.98
C ALA A 189 -13.37 -11.02 -4.90
N ASP A 190 -13.51 -10.87 -6.22
CA ASP A 190 -12.78 -11.70 -7.20
C ASP A 190 -11.26 -11.48 -7.11
N LEU A 191 -10.80 -10.24 -6.85
CA LEU A 191 -9.39 -9.93 -6.62
C LEU A 191 -8.87 -10.58 -5.33
N LEU A 192 -9.62 -10.51 -4.24
CA LEU A 192 -9.26 -11.16 -2.98
C LEU A 192 -9.24 -12.69 -3.13
N ASP A 193 -10.24 -13.30 -3.78
CA ASP A 193 -10.26 -14.75 -4.02
C ASP A 193 -9.10 -15.23 -4.90
N THR A 194 -8.67 -14.42 -5.85
CA THR A 194 -7.62 -14.78 -6.81
C THR A 194 -6.21 -14.54 -6.26
N HIS A 195 -5.99 -13.41 -5.59
CA HIS A 195 -4.66 -12.95 -5.17
C HIS A 195 -4.44 -13.02 -3.66
N GLY A 196 -5.47 -13.30 -2.86
CA GLY A 196 -5.41 -13.24 -1.41
C GLY A 196 -5.40 -11.80 -0.89
N PRO A 197 -4.77 -11.54 0.28
CA PRO A 197 -4.68 -10.21 0.87
C PRO A 197 -4.12 -9.16 -0.09
N CYS A 198 -4.72 -7.97 -0.07
CA CYS A 198 -4.38 -6.85 -0.96
C CYS A 198 -4.09 -5.58 -0.15
N VAL A 199 -3.25 -4.68 -0.67
CA VAL A 199 -3.11 -3.35 -0.07
C VAL A 199 -4.32 -2.51 -0.44
N GLY A 200 -5.02 -1.97 0.55
CA GLY A 200 -6.12 -1.01 0.37
C GLY A 200 -5.64 0.42 0.61
N ALA A 201 -6.14 1.36 -0.18
CA ALA A 201 -5.99 2.80 0.04
C ALA A 201 -7.37 3.41 0.36
N LEU A 202 -7.43 4.15 1.45
CA LEU A 202 -8.64 4.75 2.01
C LEU A 202 -8.45 6.26 2.18
N TRP A 203 -9.56 6.98 2.15
CA TRP A 203 -9.64 8.29 2.76
C TRP A 203 -9.98 8.07 4.24
N VAL A 204 -9.30 8.77 5.17
CA VAL A 204 -9.59 8.75 6.61
C VAL A 204 -9.63 10.18 7.15
N CYS A 205 -10.52 10.49 8.08
CA CYS A 205 -10.50 11.76 8.80
C CYS A 205 -9.55 11.68 10.03
N PRO A 206 -9.08 12.83 10.58
CA PRO A 206 -8.15 12.86 11.72
C PRO A 206 -8.61 12.08 12.95
N TRP A 207 -9.91 11.93 13.15
CA TRP A 207 -10.50 11.17 14.24
C TRP A 207 -11.07 9.83 13.77
N TYR A 208 -10.61 9.27 12.65
CA TYR A 208 -10.98 7.94 12.14
C TYR A 208 -10.80 6.81 13.16
N HIS A 209 -9.96 7.04 14.18
CA HIS A 209 -9.81 6.16 15.34
C HIS A 209 -10.91 6.33 16.42
N HIS A 210 -11.79 7.33 16.28
CA HIS A 210 -12.84 7.74 17.22
C HIS A 210 -14.25 7.94 16.59
N PHE A 211 -14.42 7.96 15.26
CA PHE A 211 -15.65 8.43 14.61
C PHE A 211 -16.79 7.42 14.42
N ASP A 212 -18.00 8.01 14.39
CA ASP A 212 -19.28 7.54 13.84
C ASP A 212 -19.55 8.34 12.55
N ALA A 213 -19.55 7.66 11.40
CA ALA A 213 -19.59 8.34 10.10
C ALA A 213 -20.95 8.92 9.69
N ALA A 214 -22.01 8.63 10.45
CA ALA A 214 -23.34 9.18 10.18
C ALA A 214 -23.47 10.66 10.61
N ARG A 215 -22.44 11.26 11.22
CA ARG A 215 -22.56 12.55 11.94
C ARG A 215 -21.54 13.62 11.58
N ASP A 216 -20.38 13.28 11.03
CA ASP A 216 -19.23 14.19 11.03
C ASP A 216 -18.54 14.33 9.66
N ASN A 217 -18.38 15.58 9.18
CA ASN A 217 -17.90 15.94 7.83
C ASN A 217 -16.52 16.62 7.81
N ALA A 218 -15.62 16.31 8.74
CA ALA A 218 -14.31 16.98 8.85
C ALA A 218 -13.26 16.41 7.87
N LEU A 219 -12.35 17.29 7.41
CA LEU A 219 -11.32 17.10 6.36
C LEU A 219 -10.53 15.78 6.45
N VAL A 220 -10.02 15.33 5.29
CA VAL A 220 -9.68 13.94 4.97
C VAL A 220 -8.18 13.80 4.59
N GLY A 221 -7.50 12.76 5.09
CA GLY A 221 -6.12 12.37 4.74
C GLY A 221 -6.05 10.93 4.21
N GLY A 222 -5.06 10.62 3.37
CA GLY A 222 -4.92 9.29 2.78
C GLY A 222 -4.35 8.28 3.78
N HIS A 223 -4.90 7.06 3.80
CA HIS A 223 -4.48 5.95 4.65
C HIS A 223 -4.30 4.67 3.84
N ALA A 224 -3.44 3.77 4.33
CA ALA A 224 -3.26 2.47 3.72
C ALA A 224 -3.37 1.36 4.76
N VAL A 225 -4.03 0.27 4.35
CA VAL A 225 -4.38 -0.89 5.16
C VAL A 225 -4.18 -2.16 4.34
N VAL A 226 -4.30 -3.33 4.97
CA VAL A 226 -4.36 -4.61 4.24
C VAL A 226 -5.79 -5.12 4.23
N CYS A 227 -6.41 -5.27 3.06
CA CYS A 227 -7.71 -5.91 2.88
C CYS A 227 -7.52 -7.42 2.84
N TYR A 228 -8.19 -8.18 3.70
CA TYR A 228 -7.93 -9.63 3.82
C TYR A 228 -9.16 -10.48 4.12
N ALA A 229 -10.34 -9.91 4.23
CA ALA A 229 -11.59 -10.67 4.19
C ALA A 229 -12.68 -9.83 3.54
N TYR A 230 -13.75 -10.49 3.11
CA TYR A 230 -14.96 -9.79 2.66
C TYR A 230 -16.21 -10.56 3.06
N ARG A 231 -17.33 -9.87 3.08
CA ARG A 231 -18.67 -10.46 3.18
C ARG A 231 -19.67 -9.65 2.38
N PHE A 232 -20.55 -10.33 1.66
CA PHE A 232 -21.69 -9.73 0.98
C PHE A 232 -22.89 -9.68 1.92
N CYS A 233 -23.34 -8.47 2.22
CA CYS A 233 -24.55 -8.15 2.96
C CYS A 233 -25.74 -8.02 1.98
N ARG A 234 -26.98 -7.93 2.48
CA ARG A 234 -28.18 -7.93 1.61
C ARG A 234 -28.13 -6.76 0.62
N GLU A 235 -28.63 -6.96 -0.60
CA GLU A 235 -28.70 -5.95 -1.68
C GLU A 235 -27.37 -5.57 -2.36
N GLY A 236 -26.38 -6.46 -2.36
CA GLY A 236 -25.14 -6.27 -3.15
C GLY A 236 -24.11 -5.36 -2.48
N GLU A 237 -24.41 -4.90 -1.26
CA GLU A 237 -23.45 -4.26 -0.36
C GLU A 237 -22.39 -5.27 0.07
N MET A 238 -21.15 -4.81 0.18
CA MET A 238 -20.03 -5.65 0.58
C MET A 238 -19.15 -4.93 1.57
N ASP A 239 -18.90 -5.59 2.70
CA ASP A 239 -17.89 -5.13 3.65
C ASP A 239 -16.57 -5.82 3.35
N VAL A 240 -15.48 -5.09 3.54
CA VAL A 240 -14.10 -5.59 3.51
C VAL A 240 -13.51 -5.50 4.91
N LEU A 241 -12.92 -6.59 5.40
CA LEU A 241 -12.15 -6.58 6.63
C LEU A 241 -10.73 -6.12 6.33
N VAL A 242 -10.31 -5.07 7.02
CA VAL A 242 -8.99 -4.47 6.87
C VAL A 242 -8.16 -4.62 8.13
N MET A 243 -6.87 -4.87 7.93
CA MET A 243 -5.83 -4.78 8.94
C MET A 243 -5.19 -3.39 8.86
N ASP A 244 -5.54 -2.57 9.82
CA ASP A 244 -5.04 -1.23 10.09
C ASP A 244 -3.70 -1.27 10.84
N ASN A 245 -2.99 -0.14 10.82
CA ASN A 245 -1.69 0.04 11.44
C ASN A 245 -1.67 1.15 12.51
N HIS A 246 -2.83 1.76 12.87
CA HIS A 246 -2.90 2.86 13.84
C HIS A 246 -2.88 2.47 15.34
N SER A 247 -3.44 1.34 15.80
CA SER A 247 -3.61 1.13 17.26
C SER A 247 -3.82 -0.33 17.71
N ASP A 248 -3.26 -0.63 18.88
CA ASP A 248 -3.45 -1.89 19.63
C ASP A 248 -4.72 -1.87 20.53
N ALA A 249 -5.27 -0.68 20.83
CA ALA A 249 -6.30 -0.47 21.85
C ALA A 249 -7.75 -0.67 21.36
N THR A 250 -7.98 -0.55 20.05
CA THR A 250 -9.30 -0.71 19.40
C THR A 250 -9.30 -1.79 18.32
N GLY A 251 -8.27 -2.64 18.33
CA GLY A 251 -8.04 -3.66 17.32
C GLY A 251 -7.51 -3.06 16.00
N PRO A 252 -6.50 -3.70 15.38
CA PRO A 252 -6.09 -3.34 14.03
C PRO A 252 -7.14 -3.81 13.01
N ARG A 253 -8.14 -4.62 13.39
CA ARG A 253 -9.12 -5.20 12.47
C ARG A 253 -10.38 -4.36 12.40
N ARG A 254 -10.79 -3.95 11.20
CA ARG A 254 -12.00 -3.12 10.99
C ARG A 254 -12.74 -3.59 9.75
N TRP A 255 -14.07 -3.71 9.84
CA TRP A 255 -14.89 -3.83 8.64
C TRP A 255 -15.19 -2.44 8.11
N ILE A 256 -15.05 -2.27 6.80
CA ILE A 256 -15.38 -1.05 6.07
C ILE A 256 -16.27 -1.41 4.89
N ASP A 257 -17.12 -0.47 4.47
CA ASP A 257 -17.81 -0.60 3.18
C ASP A 257 -16.78 -0.59 2.04
N VAL A 258 -16.95 -1.46 1.05
CA VAL A 258 -16.08 -1.51 -0.13
C VAL A 258 -16.01 -0.18 -0.87
N GLU A 259 -17.07 0.63 -0.81
CA GLU A 259 -17.12 1.96 -1.44
C GLU A 259 -16.12 2.95 -0.84
N GLU A 260 -15.58 2.68 0.35
CA GLU A 260 -14.54 3.49 1.00
C GLU A 260 -13.15 3.29 0.36
N LEU A 261 -12.97 2.24 -0.45
CA LEU A 261 -11.71 1.98 -1.14
C LEU A 261 -11.50 2.94 -2.31
N LEU A 262 -10.41 3.69 -2.25
CA LEU A 262 -9.92 4.51 -3.36
C LEU A 262 -9.05 3.72 -4.33
N GLY A 263 -8.36 2.72 -3.79
CA GLY A 263 -7.40 1.92 -4.51
C GLY A 263 -7.22 0.56 -3.87
N LEU A 264 -7.01 -0.44 -4.70
CA LEU A 264 -6.62 -1.78 -4.28
C LEU A 264 -5.38 -2.20 -5.06
N TYR A 265 -4.42 -2.83 -4.38
CA TYR A 265 -3.18 -3.29 -5.01
C TYR A 265 -2.97 -4.77 -4.71
N THR A 266 -2.96 -5.58 -5.77
CA THR A 266 -2.65 -7.01 -5.69
C THR A 266 -1.14 -7.23 -5.80
N LEU A 267 -0.64 -8.26 -5.13
CA LEU A 267 0.77 -8.64 -5.14
C LEU A 267 0.92 -10.05 -5.69
N ASP A 268 1.94 -10.25 -6.53
CA ASP A 268 2.37 -11.58 -6.94
C ASP A 268 3.77 -11.84 -6.38
N VAL A 269 3.96 -13.02 -5.81
CA VAL A 269 5.19 -13.44 -5.13
C VAL A 269 5.68 -14.78 -5.65
N GLN A 270 6.94 -15.09 -5.37
CA GLN A 270 7.55 -16.38 -5.69
C GLN A 270 7.73 -17.23 -4.42
N PRO A 271 7.81 -18.56 -4.56
CA PRO A 271 8.14 -19.45 -3.45
C PRO A 271 9.44 -19.06 -2.75
N LEU A 272 9.53 -19.34 -1.45
CA LEU A 272 10.82 -19.26 -0.76
C LEU A 272 11.76 -20.30 -1.36
N GLU A 273 12.95 -19.87 -1.79
CA GLU A 273 14.02 -20.79 -2.16
C GLU A 273 14.45 -21.54 -0.89
N GLN A 274 14.21 -22.85 -0.87
CA GLN A 274 14.78 -23.74 0.13
C GLN A 274 16.22 -24.04 -0.31
N GLU A 275 17.21 -23.80 0.56
CA GLU A 275 18.52 -24.44 0.36
C GLU A 275 18.27 -25.95 0.41
N GLU A 276 18.56 -26.65 -0.70
CA GLU A 276 18.59 -28.10 -0.71
C GLU A 276 19.61 -28.55 0.36
N ASP A 277 19.18 -29.44 1.27
CA ASP A 277 20.13 -30.10 2.18
C ASP A 277 21.26 -30.67 1.33
N PRO A 278 22.54 -30.40 1.66
CA PRO A 278 23.64 -31.00 0.93
C PRO A 278 23.46 -32.53 0.92
N PRO A 279 23.71 -33.20 -0.21
CA PRO A 279 23.52 -34.65 -0.28
C PRO A 279 24.31 -35.29 0.84
N ALA A 280 23.63 -36.09 1.66
CA ALA A 280 24.23 -36.79 2.78
C ALA A 280 25.50 -37.47 2.28
N SER A 281 26.65 -37.08 2.85
CA SER A 281 27.94 -37.68 2.55
C SER A 281 27.84 -39.19 2.82
N ILE A 282 27.85 -39.98 1.75
CA ILE A 282 27.90 -41.45 1.81
C ILE A 282 29.35 -41.87 2.05
#